data_AF-T1AWG6-F1
#
_entry.id   AF-T1AWG6-F1
#
_cell.length_a   1.000
_cell.length_b   1.000
_cell.length_c   1.000
_cell.angle_alpha   90.00
_cell.angle_beta   90.00
_cell.angle_gamma   90.00
#
_symmetry.space_group_name_H-M   'P 1'
#
loop_
_entity.id
_entity.type
_entity.pdbx_description
1 polymer ?
#
loop_
_entity_poly.entity_id
_entity_poly.type
_entity_poly.pdbx_seq_one_letter_code
_entity_poly.pdbx_strand_id
1 'polypeptide(L)'
;MPTPGRALRLIADDIGLRRICFEHDRHPRAEDGAGRHDAARLAAARTQLQQFFDGARRDFDLPLHPLGTPFQLQVWNALRGIA
;
A
#
# COMPACT_ATOMS: atom_id res chain seq x y z
N MET A 1 7.97 -7.55 -1.54
CA MET A 1 7.12 -8.58 -2.19
C MET A 1 7.45 -8.61 -3.67
N PRO A 2 7.75 -9.77 -4.27
CA PRO A 2 7.95 -9.86 -5.71
C PRO A 2 6.61 -9.63 -6.43
N THR A 3 6.63 -8.82 -7.48
CA THR A 3 5.51 -8.58 -8.39
C THR A 3 6.05 -8.62 -9.82
N PRO A 4 5.20 -8.74 -10.85
CA PRO A 4 5.65 -8.63 -12.23
C PRO A 4 6.35 -7.28 -12.44
N GLY A 5 7.66 -7.31 -12.68
CA GLY A 5 8.49 -6.11 -12.93
C GLY A 5 9.39 -5.69 -11.76
N ARG A 6 8.85 -5.31 -10.58
CA ARG A 6 9.66 -4.71 -9.51
C ARG A 6 9.08 -4.91 -8.11
N ALA A 7 9.92 -5.30 -7.15
CA ALA A 7 9.49 -5.56 -5.79
C ALA A 7 8.80 -4.35 -5.12
N LEU A 8 7.66 -4.63 -4.49
CA LEU A 8 6.88 -3.67 -3.70
C LEU A 8 7.24 -3.77 -2.22
N ARG A 9 7.38 -2.61 -1.60
CA ARG A 9 7.42 -2.39 -0.15
C ARG A 9 6.05 -1.92 0.30
N LEU A 10 5.54 -2.55 1.36
CA LEU A 10 4.27 -2.23 2.00
C LEU A 10 4.56 -1.66 3.38
N ILE A 11 3.88 -0.58 3.74
CA ILE A 11 4.05 0.13 5.02
C ILE A 11 2.67 0.30 5.64
N ALA A 12 2.53 -0.12 6.90
CA ALA A 12 1.28 -0.07 7.67
C ALA A 12 1.52 0.42 9.11
N ASP A 13 0.46 0.83 9.80
CA ASP A 13 0.37 0.93 11.27
C ASP A 13 -0.66 -0.05 11.81
N ASP A 14 -1.03 0.13 13.08
CA ASP A 14 -2.10 -0.59 13.76
C ASP A 14 -3.48 -0.23 13.21
N ILE A 15 -3.63 0.85 12.43
CA ILE A 15 -4.90 1.27 11.84
C ILE A 15 -5.07 0.65 10.46
N GLY A 16 -4.03 0.69 9.60
CA GLY A 16 -4.10 0.09 8.28
C GLY A 16 -2.89 0.32 7.39
N LEU A 17 -3.06 -0.04 6.12
CA LEU A 17 -2.06 0.16 5.08
C LEU A 17 -1.93 1.66 4.79
N ARG A 18 -0.73 2.19 4.96
CA ARG A 18 -0.43 3.61 4.76
C ARG A 18 0.12 3.89 3.38
N ARG A 19 1.00 3.01 2.91
CA ARG A 19 1.75 3.23 1.67
C ARG A 19 2.15 1.92 1.01
N ILE A 20 2.15 1.98 -0.32
CA ILE A 20 2.75 1.00 -1.21
C ILE A 20 3.77 1.77 -2.04
N CYS A 21 5.02 1.32 -2.06
CA CYS A 21 6.07 1.94 -2.88
C CYS A 21 6.97 0.86 -3.49
N PHE A 22 7.72 1.22 -4.51
CA PHE A 22 8.75 0.33 -5.04
C PHE A 22 9.95 0.32 -4.10
N GLU A 23 10.65 -0.81 -3.97
CA GLU A 23 11.81 -0.93 -3.06
C GLU A 23 12.93 0.08 -3.30
N HIS A 24 13.02 0.61 -4.53
CA HIS A 24 14.01 1.59 -4.96
C HIS A 24 13.32 2.90 -5.40
N ASP A 25 12.39 3.37 -4.59
CA ASP A 25 11.75 4.67 -4.79
C ASP A 25 12.81 5.79 -4.74
N ARG A 26 12.76 6.72 -5.71
CA ARG A 26 13.71 7.85 -5.77
C ARG A 26 13.43 8.91 -4.71
N HIS A 27 12.27 8.87 -4.06
CA HIS A 27 11.85 9.81 -3.03
C HIS A 27 11.41 9.05 -1.76
N PRO A 28 12.35 8.48 -0.99
CA PRO A 28 12.04 7.93 0.31
C PRO A 28 11.52 9.05 1.22
N ARG A 29 10.41 8.80 1.92
CA ARG A 29 9.96 9.69 2.99
C ARG A 29 10.64 9.26 4.28
N ALA A 30 10.97 10.23 5.13
CA ALA A 30 11.64 9.95 6.41
C ALA A 30 10.84 8.95 7.28
N GLU A 31 9.52 8.97 7.19
CA GLU A 31 8.60 8.06 7.86
C GLU A 31 8.65 6.60 7.37
N ASP A 32 9.26 6.33 6.21
CA ASP A 32 9.42 4.98 5.66
C ASP A 32 10.56 4.19 6.34
N GLY A 33 11.41 4.86 7.13
CA GLY A 33 12.77 4.41 7.46
C GLY A 33 12.95 3.56 8.72
N ALA A 34 11.94 3.34 9.57
CA ALA A 34 12.14 2.70 10.88
C ALA A 34 11.05 1.70 11.31
N GLY A 35 10.25 1.20 10.36
CA GLY A 35 9.23 0.20 10.66
C GLY A 35 9.83 -1.18 10.95
N ARG A 36 9.36 -1.85 12.00
CA ARG A 36 9.67 -3.27 12.24
C ARG A 36 9.02 -4.12 11.15
N HIS A 37 9.74 -5.13 10.67
CA HIS A 37 9.19 -6.09 9.72
C HIS A 37 8.12 -6.94 10.42
N ASP A 38 6.85 -6.70 10.06
CA ASP A 38 5.68 -7.43 10.55
C ASP A 38 4.91 -8.03 9.36
N ALA A 39 5.27 -9.26 9.00
CA ALA A 39 4.69 -9.95 7.88
C ALA A 39 3.23 -10.36 8.13
N ALA A 40 2.85 -10.61 9.39
CA ALA A 40 1.50 -11.06 9.73
C ALA A 40 0.48 -9.94 9.48
N ARG A 41 0.81 -8.72 9.90
CA ARG A 41 -0.02 -7.54 9.67
C ARG A 41 -0.24 -7.23 8.18
N LEU A 42 0.78 -7.47 7.36
CA LEU A 42 0.75 -7.21 5.93
C LEU A 42 0.25 -8.40 5.10
N ALA A 43 -0.08 -9.53 5.73
CA ALA A 43 -0.44 -10.76 5.02
C ALA A 43 -1.67 -10.56 4.12
N ALA A 44 -2.73 -9.94 4.64
CA ALA A 44 -3.94 -9.67 3.87
C ALA A 44 -3.66 -8.76 2.65
N ALA A 45 -2.91 -7.68 2.85
CA ALA A 45 -2.53 -6.76 1.78
C ALA A 45 -1.69 -7.49 0.71
N ARG A 46 -0.73 -8.32 1.13
CA ARG A 46 0.09 -9.13 0.24
C ARG A 46 -0.77 -10.07 -0.61
N THR A 47 -1.67 -10.82 0.02
CA THR A 47 -2.54 -11.78 -0.68
C THR A 47 -3.46 -11.09 -1.69
N GLN A 48 -4.11 -9.98 -1.32
CA GLN A 48 -5.00 -9.28 -2.23
C GLN A 48 -4.24 -8.64 -3.40
N LEU A 49 -3.04 -8.12 -3.17
CA LEU A 49 -2.19 -7.60 -4.25
C LEU A 49 -1.75 -8.71 -5.20
N GLN A 50 -1.39 -9.89 -4.70
CA GLN A 50 -1.08 -11.04 -5.55
C GLN A 50 -2.28 -11.43 -6.43
N GLN A 51 -3.47 -11.55 -5.85
CA GLN A 51 -4.70 -11.82 -6.60
C GLN A 51 -5.00 -10.75 -7.66
N PHE A 52 -4.70 -9.49 -7.37
CA PHE A 52 -4.83 -8.40 -8.35
C PHE A 52 -3.84 -8.56 -9.51
N PHE A 53 -2.57 -8.85 -9.24
CA PHE A 53 -1.57 -9.07 -10.29
C PHE A 53 -1.87 -10.32 -11.13
N ASP A 54 -2.49 -11.34 -10.54
CA ASP A 54 -2.94 -12.54 -11.24
C ASP A 54 -4.27 -12.32 -11.99
N GLY A 55 -4.88 -11.13 -11.90
CA GLY A 55 -6.14 -10.78 -12.54
C GLY A 55 -7.39 -11.38 -11.89
N ALA A 56 -7.24 -12.09 -10.77
CA ALA A 56 -8.32 -12.75 -10.02
C ALA A 56 -9.13 -11.79 -9.13
N ARG A 57 -8.61 -10.59 -8.87
CA ARG A 57 -9.25 -9.56 -8.04
C ARG A 57 -9.15 -8.19 -8.69
N ARG A 58 -10.19 -7.37 -8.52
CA ARG A 58 -10.20 -5.95 -8.91
C ARG A 58 -10.49 -5.03 -7.73
N ASP A 59 -11.31 -5.50 -6.79
CA ASP A 59 -11.66 -4.76 -5.58
C ASP A 59 -10.79 -5.13 -4.38
N PHE A 60 -10.43 -4.14 -3.58
CA PHE A 60 -9.64 -4.32 -2.36
C PHE A 60 -10.49 -4.10 -1.12
N ASP A 61 -10.36 -4.99 -0.16
CA ASP A 61 -10.96 -4.88 1.17
C ASP A 61 -9.85 -4.86 2.21
N LEU A 62 -9.24 -3.69 2.38
CA LEU A 62 -8.11 -3.48 3.27
C LEU A 62 -8.33 -2.18 4.05
N PRO A 63 -8.03 -2.16 5.36
CA PRO A 63 -8.01 -0.91 6.09
C PRO A 63 -6.90 -0.02 5.54
N LEU A 64 -7.26 1.20 5.12
CA LEU A 64 -6.31 2.19 4.60
C LEU A 64 -6.17 3.33 5.59
N HIS A 65 -4.94 3.74 5.87
CA HIS A 65 -4.64 4.87 6.73
C HIS A 65 -3.59 5.80 6.07
N PRO A 66 -3.89 6.40 4.92
CA PRO A 66 -2.93 7.24 4.22
C PRO A 66 -2.66 8.53 5.00
N LEU A 67 -1.39 8.96 5.04
CA LEU A 67 -0.97 10.23 5.63
C LEU A 67 -0.59 11.21 4.52
N GLY A 68 -1.24 12.36 4.52
CA GLY A 68 -1.04 13.41 3.52
C GLY A 68 -1.68 14.73 3.92
N THR A 69 -1.45 15.76 3.12
CA THR A 69 -2.13 17.04 3.30
C THR A 69 -3.64 16.88 3.11
N PRO A 70 -4.49 17.79 3.63
CA PRO A 70 -5.92 17.75 3.41
C PRO A 70 -6.30 17.62 1.92
N PHE A 71 -5.57 18.33 1.04
CA PHE A 71 -5.75 18.23 -0.40
C PHE A 71 -5.40 16.83 -0.95
N GLN A 72 -4.28 16.23 -0.53
CA GLN A 72 -3.91 14.87 -0.94
C GLN A 72 -4.97 13.85 -0.51
N LEU A 73 -5.45 13.94 0.73
CA LEU A 73 -6.50 13.06 1.25
C LEU A 73 -7.80 13.22 0.46
N GLN A 74 -8.19 14.45 0.11
CA GLN A 74 -9.37 14.71 -0.73
C GLN A 74 -9.24 14.08 -2.12
N VAL A 75 -8.09 14.26 -2.78
CA VAL A 75 -7.83 13.66 -4.09
C VAL A 75 -7.87 12.14 -4.01
N TRP A 76 -7.20 11.54 -3.01
CA TRP A 76 -7.23 10.08 -2.84
C TRP A 76 -8.63 9.55 -2.55
N ASN A 77 -9.44 10.27 -1.78
CA ASN A 77 -10.84 9.92 -1.58
C ASN A 77 -11.63 9.93 -2.89
N ALA A 78 -11.41 10.90 -3.75
CA ALA A 78 -12.06 10.95 -5.06
C ALA A 78 -11.61 9.80 -5.99
N LEU A 79 -10.32 9.45 -5.98
CA LEU A 79 -9.79 8.35 -6.79
C LEU A 79 -10.41 6.99 -6.44
N ARG A 80 -10.84 6.78 -5.19
CA ARG A 80 -11.52 5.53 -4.77
C ARG A 80 -12.89 5.31 -5.44
N GLY A 81 -13.47 6.33 -6.06
CA GLY A 81 -14.73 6.21 -6.80
C GLY A 81 -14.57 5.80 -8.26
N ILE A 82 -13.33 5.59 -8.73
CA ILE A 82 -13.03 5.22 -10.11
C ILE A 82 -12.93 3.68 -10.20
N ALA A 83 -13.79 3.07 -11.02
CA ALA A 83 -13.82 1.63 -11.30
C ALA A 83 -13.26 1.32 -12.69
#